data_AF-A0A7C3NVL4-F1
#
_entry.id   AF-A0A7C3NVL4-F1
#
_cell.length_a   1.000
_cell.length_b   1.000
_cell.length_c   1.000
_cell.angle_alpha   90.00
_cell.angle_beta   90.00
_cell.angle_gamma   90.00
#
_symmetry.space_group_name_H-M   'P 1'
#
loop_
_entity.id
_entity.type
_entity.pdbx_description
1 polymer ?
#
loop_
_entity_poly.entity_id
_entity_poly.type
_entity_poly.pdbx_seq_one_letter_code
_entity_poly.pdbx_strand_id
1 'polypeptide(L)'
;MTSDSLFSWIIFNLFVLGMLALDLLVFHRKAHAVSLREAFSWSVVWISLALIFNVGIYYLWGSEKAMEFLAGYLIEKSLSVDNIFVFIMVFSYFSVPAMYQHRVLFWGILGALIMRAIFIAAGAALLSAFHWIIYVFGGFLIITGIKMFFAGEEKIEPEKNPAVRLLRRWMPITNKFDGQRFFVRIDGRLWATPLFVVLLVIETTDVIFAVDSIPAIFAITLDPFIVYTSNIFAILGLRALYFLLAGILEMFRYLKVGLAFVLCFVGVKMMLVDFYKIPIGVSLGVVAGILAISILASLVKPKLAGVRTSGFTSGHVPIKGRRSTTQIGSSTRSKVGPLKLGMWLAIVAVVMATAKWTSISGGPTSDDAIVAIRVAQRDLFEAKKTQRGLKTPTLNDAEATLNVALSMLEEKRYGEAIVTARRVTTLSRELPG
;
A
#
# COMPACT_ATOMS: atom_id res chain seq x y z
N MET A 1 23.67 28.04 14.27
CA MET A 1 23.50 26.69 14.83
C MET A 1 24.29 26.64 16.13
N THR A 2 23.64 26.43 17.28
CA THR A 2 24.34 26.21 18.56
C THR A 2 25.09 24.87 18.52
N SER A 3 26.13 24.70 19.32
CA SER A 3 26.90 23.44 19.45
C SER A 3 25.99 22.23 19.70
N ASP A 4 24.94 22.42 20.50
CA ASP A 4 23.98 21.39 20.89
C ASP A 4 23.08 20.96 19.72
N SER A 5 22.79 21.89 18.81
CA SER A 5 22.08 21.60 17.56
C SER A 5 22.94 20.72 16.66
N LEU A 6 24.20 21.09 16.42
CA LEU A 6 25.09 20.34 15.53
C LEU A 6 25.33 18.90 16.03
N PHE A 7 25.49 18.73 17.34
CA PHE A 7 25.64 17.42 17.96
C PHE A 7 24.42 16.52 17.72
N SER A 8 23.20 17.06 17.86
CA SER A 8 21.95 16.35 17.60
C SER A 8 21.83 15.92 16.13
N TRP A 9 22.23 16.78 15.18
CA TRP A 9 22.30 16.45 13.75
C TRP A 9 23.29 15.32 13.47
N ILE A 10 24.50 15.38 14.03
CA ILE A 10 25.53 14.37 13.79
C ILE A 10 25.10 13.01 14.35
N ILE A 11 24.64 12.97 15.60
CA ILE A 11 24.16 11.73 16.23
C ILE A 11 23.01 11.13 15.45
N PHE A 12 22.03 11.94 15.06
CA PHE A 12 20.87 11.45 14.34
C PHE A 12 21.26 10.87 12.98
N ASN A 13 22.11 11.56 12.21
CA ASN A 13 22.57 11.04 10.91
C ASN A 13 23.42 9.77 11.08
N LEU A 14 24.28 9.70 12.11
CA LEU A 14 25.04 8.49 12.39
C LEU A 14 24.11 7.32 12.75
N PHE A 15 23.08 7.57 13.55
CA PHE A 15 22.04 6.61 13.86
C PHE A 15 21.31 6.14 12.59
N VAL A 16 20.89 7.06 11.71
CA VAL A 16 20.21 6.72 10.45
C VAL A 16 21.10 5.89 9.53
N LEU A 17 22.37 6.28 9.36
CA LEU A 17 23.35 5.51 8.58
C LEU A 17 23.58 4.13 9.19
N GLY A 18 23.67 4.03 10.52
CA GLY A 18 23.77 2.76 11.24
C GLY A 18 22.55 1.88 11.01
N MET A 19 21.35 2.44 11.09
CA MET A 19 20.10 1.73 10.83
C MET A 19 20.00 1.25 9.38
N LEU A 20 20.36 2.10 8.41
CA LEU A 20 20.43 1.71 6.99
C LEU A 20 21.47 0.62 6.75
N ALA A 21 22.62 0.68 7.42
CA ALA A 21 23.65 -0.34 7.35
C ALA A 21 23.16 -1.67 7.94
N LEU A 22 22.48 -1.66 9.09
CA LEU A 22 21.88 -2.85 9.69
C LEU A 22 20.81 -3.47 8.77
N ASP A 23 19.96 -2.62 8.20
CA ASP A 23 18.92 -2.97 7.23
C ASP A 23 19.49 -3.70 5.99
N LEU A 24 20.70 -3.33 5.56
CA LEU A 24 21.45 -3.95 4.46
C LEU A 24 22.21 -5.22 4.85
N LEU A 25 23.00 -5.15 5.93
CA LEU A 25 24.01 -6.15 6.28
C LEU A 25 23.42 -7.37 6.98
N VAL A 26 22.42 -7.15 7.83
CA VAL A 26 21.91 -8.17 8.75
C VAL A 26 20.64 -8.81 8.20
N PHE A 27 19.70 -8.02 7.71
CA PHE A 27 18.34 -8.51 7.49
C PHE A 27 18.10 -9.17 6.12
N HIS A 28 18.84 -8.81 5.07
CA HIS A 28 18.49 -9.22 3.69
C HIS A 28 19.67 -9.60 2.80
N ARG A 29 20.66 -10.33 3.32
CA ARG A 29 21.81 -10.83 2.53
C ARG A 29 21.43 -11.76 1.35
N LYS A 30 20.20 -12.29 1.31
CA LYS A 30 19.72 -13.19 0.23
C LYS A 30 18.33 -12.77 -0.27
N ALA A 31 18.19 -12.60 -1.59
CA ALA A 31 16.93 -12.24 -2.24
C ALA A 31 15.86 -13.33 -2.05
N HIS A 32 14.91 -13.10 -1.14
CA HIS A 32 13.72 -13.93 -0.94
C HIS A 32 12.48 -13.04 -0.93
N ALA A 33 11.31 -13.60 -1.24
CA ALA A 33 10.05 -12.87 -1.13
C ALA A 33 9.69 -12.69 0.36
N VAL A 34 9.54 -11.43 0.79
CA VAL A 34 9.17 -11.08 2.17
C VAL A 34 7.76 -11.55 2.45
N SER A 35 7.56 -12.30 3.55
CA SER A 35 6.23 -12.76 3.95
C SER A 35 5.41 -11.63 4.58
N LEU A 36 4.07 -11.70 4.51
CA LEU A 36 3.18 -10.69 5.12
C LEU A 36 3.44 -10.52 6.63
N ARG A 37 3.74 -11.62 7.34
CA ARG A 37 4.05 -11.61 8.78
C ARG A 37 5.34 -10.87 9.07
N GLU A 38 6.36 -11.13 8.27
CA GLU A 38 7.66 -10.46 8.37
C GLU A 38 7.54 -8.96 8.07
N ALA A 39 6.84 -8.59 6.99
CA ALA A 39 6.57 -7.20 6.64
C ALA A 39 5.79 -6.45 7.73
N PHE A 40 4.82 -7.11 8.36
CA PHE A 40 4.07 -6.55 9.49
C PHE A 40 4.98 -6.33 10.72
N SER A 41 5.74 -7.36 11.13
CA SER A 41 6.67 -7.24 12.27
C SER A 41 7.66 -6.11 12.06
N TRP A 42 8.24 -6.00 10.86
CA TRP A 42 9.13 -4.90 10.52
C TRP A 42 8.44 -3.54 10.57
N SER A 43 7.21 -3.44 10.07
CA SER A 43 6.43 -2.20 10.15
C SER A 43 6.21 -1.77 11.61
N VAL A 44 5.86 -2.71 12.50
CA VAL A 44 5.70 -2.45 13.94
C VAL A 44 7.01 -1.99 14.56
N VAL A 45 8.15 -2.62 14.25
CA VAL A 45 9.47 -2.21 14.75
C VAL A 45 9.78 -0.76 14.34
N TRP A 46 9.61 -0.41 13.06
CA TRP A 46 9.89 0.94 12.56
C TRP A 46 8.97 2.01 13.18
N ILE A 47 7.68 1.70 13.34
CA ILE A 47 6.74 2.61 14.02
C ILE A 47 7.13 2.77 15.49
N SER A 48 7.42 1.67 16.19
CA SER A 48 7.80 1.71 17.61
C SER A 48 9.07 2.55 17.81
N LEU A 49 10.05 2.41 16.92
CA LEU A 49 11.28 3.19 16.95
C LEU A 49 11.02 4.70 16.80
N ALA A 50 10.12 5.09 15.88
CA ALA A 50 9.71 6.49 15.72
C ALA A 50 9.00 7.02 16.98
N LEU A 51 8.15 6.21 17.62
CA LEU A 51 7.48 6.59 18.87
C LEU A 51 8.45 6.70 20.05
N ILE A 52 9.44 5.80 20.15
CA ILE A 52 10.50 5.90 21.16
C ILE A 52 11.30 7.18 20.96
N PHE A 53 11.64 7.52 19.72
CA PHE A 53 12.31 8.78 19.42
C PHE A 53 11.45 9.99 19.80
N ASN A 54 10.14 9.94 19.54
CA ASN A 54 9.20 10.98 19.96
C ASN A 54 9.14 11.15 21.49
N VAL A 55 9.17 10.04 22.25
CA VAL A 55 9.28 10.08 23.71
C VAL A 55 10.60 10.72 24.13
N GLY A 56 11.71 10.44 23.44
CA GLY A 56 12.99 11.13 23.63
C GLY A 56 12.87 12.63 23.41
N ILE A 57 12.22 13.07 22.33
CA ILE A 57 11.93 14.48 22.06
C ILE A 57 11.11 15.10 23.20
N TYR A 58 10.08 14.40 23.68
CA TYR A 58 9.23 14.88 24.77
C TYR A 58 10.04 15.20 26.03
N TYR A 59 10.97 14.33 26.42
CA TYR A 59 11.80 14.55 27.62
C TYR A 59 12.92 15.58 27.40
N LEU A 60 13.47 15.70 26.20
CA LEU A 60 14.62 16.59 25.92
C LEU A 60 14.19 18.00 25.52
N TRP A 61 13.12 18.14 24.73
CA TRP A 61 12.66 19.40 24.13
C TRP A 61 11.19 19.74 24.42
N GLY A 62 10.52 18.93 25.22
CA GLY A 62 9.17 19.22 25.71
C GLY A 62 8.05 18.71 24.81
N SER A 63 6.82 18.91 25.30
CA SER A 63 5.60 18.37 24.69
C SER A 63 5.27 18.99 23.33
N GLU A 64 5.57 20.27 23.13
CA GLU A 64 5.30 20.98 21.88
C GLU A 64 6.10 20.37 20.71
N LYS A 65 7.41 20.20 20.88
CA LYS A 65 8.28 19.57 19.87
C LYS A 65 7.93 18.11 19.60
N ALA A 66 7.48 17.38 20.62
CA ALA A 66 6.99 16.01 20.44
C ALA A 66 5.68 15.98 19.63
N MET A 67 4.77 16.94 19.84
CA MET A 67 3.56 17.03 19.02
C MET A 67 3.87 17.44 17.59
N GLU A 68 4.82 18.36 17.37
CA GLU A 68 5.30 18.72 16.03
C GLU A 68 5.89 17.51 15.31
N PHE A 69 6.77 16.75 15.98
CA PHE A 69 7.36 15.54 15.42
C PHE A 69 6.29 14.49 15.08
N LEU A 70 5.37 14.20 16.00
CA LEU A 70 4.36 13.18 15.81
C LEU A 70 3.38 13.56 14.68
N ALA A 71 2.95 14.83 14.65
CA ALA A 71 2.10 15.33 13.58
C ALA A 71 2.80 15.26 12.23
N GLY A 72 4.06 15.67 12.19
CA GLY A 72 4.88 15.58 10.99
C GLY A 72 5.08 14.15 10.50
N TYR A 73 5.43 13.26 11.43
CA TYR A 73 5.60 11.84 11.18
C TYR A 73 4.32 11.23 10.61
N LEU A 74 3.14 11.54 11.17
CA LEU A 74 1.88 11.00 10.69
C LEU A 74 1.50 11.50 9.30
N ILE A 75 1.69 12.80 9.01
CA ILE A 75 1.45 13.35 7.66
C ILE A 75 2.37 12.66 6.66
N GLU A 76 3.68 12.65 6.92
CA GLU A 76 4.66 12.07 6.01
C GLU A 76 4.49 10.56 5.86
N LYS A 77 4.13 9.85 6.93
CA LYS A 77 3.86 8.41 6.88
C LYS A 77 2.64 8.09 6.03
N SER A 78 1.62 8.94 6.07
CA SER A 78 0.40 8.79 5.30
C SER A 78 0.61 9.11 3.82
N LEU A 79 1.34 10.19 3.52
CA LEU A 79 1.73 10.53 2.15
C LEU A 79 2.68 9.47 1.56
N SER A 80 3.54 8.86 2.36
CA SER A 80 4.39 7.74 1.93
C SER A 80 3.60 6.52 1.45
N VAL A 81 2.33 6.34 1.87
CA VAL A 81 1.48 5.27 1.35
C VAL A 81 1.08 5.55 -0.10
N ASP A 82 0.84 6.80 -0.47
CA ASP A 82 0.61 7.21 -1.86
C ASP A 82 1.84 6.91 -2.73
N ASN A 83 3.04 7.20 -2.19
CA ASN A 83 4.31 6.87 -2.87
C ASN A 83 4.43 5.36 -3.13
N ILE A 84 3.98 4.51 -2.21
CA ILE A 84 3.98 3.05 -2.39
C ILE A 84 3.06 2.61 -3.53
N PHE A 85 1.90 3.24 -3.72
CA PHE A 85 1.03 2.93 -4.87
C PHE A 85 1.73 3.21 -6.20
N VAL A 86 2.45 4.32 -6.29
CA VAL A 86 3.26 4.60 -7.49
C VAL A 86 4.33 3.54 -7.66
N PHE A 87 5.01 3.13 -6.59
CA PHE A 87 6.06 2.10 -6.68
C PHE A 87 5.50 0.79 -7.23
N ILE A 88 4.34 0.35 -6.73
CA ILE A 88 3.68 -0.86 -7.21
C ILE A 88 3.26 -0.71 -8.68
N MET A 89 2.71 0.45 -9.06
CA MET A 89 2.31 0.71 -10.44
C MET A 89 3.52 0.68 -11.40
N VAL A 90 4.63 1.31 -11.02
CA VAL A 90 5.87 1.33 -11.80
C VAL A 90 6.47 -0.07 -11.88
N PHE A 91 6.56 -0.82 -10.78
CA PHE A 91 7.06 -2.19 -10.80
C PHE A 91 6.18 -3.12 -11.63
N SER A 92 4.86 -2.97 -11.56
CA SER A 92 3.92 -3.73 -12.39
C SER A 92 4.05 -3.36 -13.87
N TYR A 93 4.20 -2.07 -14.18
CA TYR A 93 4.35 -1.59 -15.56
C TYR A 93 5.59 -2.18 -16.23
N PHE A 94 6.74 -2.11 -15.55
CA PHE A 94 8.01 -2.65 -16.05
C PHE A 94 8.16 -4.16 -15.78
N SER A 95 7.16 -4.82 -15.20
CA SER A 95 7.18 -6.24 -14.85
C SER A 95 8.44 -6.65 -14.06
N VAL A 96 8.82 -5.83 -13.06
CA VAL A 96 10.06 -6.02 -12.30
C VAL A 96 9.96 -7.26 -11.42
N PRO A 97 10.84 -8.27 -11.59
CA PRO A 97 10.87 -9.45 -10.75
C PRO A 97 11.02 -9.11 -9.26
N ALA A 98 10.28 -9.78 -8.38
CA ALA A 98 10.27 -9.52 -6.93
C ALA A 98 11.68 -9.53 -6.30
N MET A 99 12.59 -10.38 -6.80
CA MET A 99 13.98 -10.47 -6.36
C MET A 99 14.81 -9.18 -6.62
N TYR A 100 14.37 -8.33 -7.55
CA TYR A 100 15.05 -7.06 -7.89
C TYR A 100 14.36 -5.84 -7.28
N GLN A 101 13.07 -5.93 -6.92
CA GLN A 101 12.32 -4.84 -6.29
C GLN A 101 13.00 -4.35 -5.00
N HIS A 102 13.53 -5.27 -4.18
CA HIS A 102 14.29 -4.93 -2.97
C HIS A 102 15.45 -3.96 -3.26
N ARG A 103 16.22 -4.22 -4.33
CA ARG A 103 17.38 -3.39 -4.68
C ARG A 103 16.93 -2.00 -5.11
N VAL A 104 15.85 -1.91 -5.89
CA VAL A 104 15.32 -0.61 -6.32
C VAL A 104 14.75 0.16 -5.13
N LEU A 105 14.00 -0.49 -4.25
CA LEU A 105 13.47 0.14 -3.02
C LEU A 105 14.59 0.68 -2.14
N PHE A 106 15.69 -0.07 -1.99
CA PHE A 106 16.82 0.37 -1.19
C PHE A 106 17.47 1.64 -1.76
N TRP A 107 17.84 1.62 -3.04
CA TRP A 107 18.41 2.80 -3.69
C TRP A 107 17.42 3.96 -3.75
N GLY A 108 16.13 3.64 -3.94
CA GLY A 108 14.98 4.54 -3.88
C GLY A 108 14.87 5.31 -2.56
N ILE A 109 14.98 4.60 -1.44
CA ILE A 109 14.94 5.19 -0.09
C ILE A 109 16.17 6.07 0.15
N LEU A 110 17.35 5.62 -0.29
CA LEU A 110 18.58 6.40 -0.13
C LEU A 110 18.54 7.71 -0.94
N GLY A 111 18.10 7.64 -2.21
CA GLY A 111 17.94 8.83 -3.04
C GLY A 111 16.86 9.76 -2.51
N ALA A 112 15.69 9.23 -2.13
CA ALA A 112 14.63 9.99 -1.47
C ALA A 112 15.13 10.74 -0.23
N LEU A 113 15.93 10.09 0.64
CA LEU A 113 16.48 10.73 1.84
C LEU A 113 17.37 11.92 1.49
N ILE A 114 18.26 11.77 0.49
CA ILE A 114 19.14 12.85 0.03
C ILE A 114 18.33 13.98 -0.58
N MET A 115 17.40 13.66 -1.49
CA MET A 115 16.55 14.66 -2.14
C MET A 115 15.74 15.43 -1.12
N ARG A 116 15.16 14.76 -0.13
CA ARG A 116 14.40 15.42 0.93
C ARG A 116 15.26 16.28 1.83
N ALA A 117 16.48 15.86 2.17
CA ALA A 117 17.43 16.73 2.87
C ALA A 117 17.65 18.05 2.12
N ILE A 118 17.83 17.96 0.79
CA ILE A 118 18.01 19.12 -0.08
C ILE A 118 16.74 19.99 -0.11
N PHE A 119 15.56 19.40 -0.35
CA PHE A 119 14.32 20.17 -0.41
C PHE A 119 13.92 20.78 0.93
N ILE A 120 14.16 20.10 2.06
CA ILE A 120 13.90 20.64 3.39
C ILE A 120 14.84 21.83 3.66
N ALA A 121 16.13 21.68 3.36
CA ALA A 121 17.08 22.79 3.50
C ALA A 121 16.69 23.98 2.61
N ALA A 122 16.33 23.73 1.35
CA ALA A 122 15.87 24.76 0.42
C ALA A 122 14.57 25.42 0.88
N GLY A 123 13.59 24.64 1.32
CA GLY A 123 12.30 25.14 1.82
C GLY A 123 12.45 25.96 3.10
N ALA A 124 13.30 25.51 4.04
CA ALA A 124 13.61 26.26 5.26
C ALA A 124 14.31 27.59 4.94
N ALA A 125 15.28 27.58 4.01
CA ALA A 125 15.94 28.79 3.55
C ALA A 125 14.94 29.75 2.89
N LEU A 126 14.05 29.24 2.03
CA LEU A 126 13.03 30.03 1.34
C LEU A 126 12.04 30.67 2.33
N LEU A 127 11.55 29.90 3.31
CA LEU A 127 10.66 30.41 4.36
C LEU A 127 11.33 31.48 5.23
N SER A 128 12.60 31.30 5.57
CA SER A 128 13.35 32.29 6.34
C SER A 128 13.54 33.61 5.59
N ALA A 129 13.67 33.55 4.26
CA ALA A 129 13.86 34.71 3.41
C ALA A 129 12.53 35.39 3.03
N PHE A 130 11.46 34.62 2.85
CA PHE A 130 10.19 35.10 2.31
C PHE A 130 9.00 34.58 3.13
N HIS A 131 8.59 35.33 4.16
CA HIS A 131 7.47 34.97 5.01
C HIS A 131 6.15 34.75 4.23
N TRP A 132 5.95 35.48 3.13
CA TRP A 132 4.75 35.34 2.29
C TRP A 132 4.71 34.02 1.50
N ILE A 133 5.81 33.26 1.43
CA ILE A 133 5.84 31.97 0.71
C ILE A 133 4.91 30.94 1.35
N ILE A 134 4.60 31.08 2.64
CA ILE A 134 3.63 30.23 3.33
C ILE A 134 2.25 30.29 2.66
N TYR A 135 1.90 31.44 2.07
CA TYR A 135 0.67 31.63 1.30
C TYR A 135 0.69 30.91 -0.04
N VAL A 136 1.85 30.91 -0.71
CA VAL A 136 2.03 30.16 -1.96
C VAL A 136 1.92 28.66 -1.67
N PHE A 137 2.58 28.20 -0.61
CA PHE A 137 2.56 26.82 -0.18
C PHE A 137 1.17 26.33 0.18
N GLY A 138 0.40 27.06 0.99
CA GLY A 138 -0.94 26.59 1.31
C GLY A 138 -1.93 26.70 0.14
N GLY A 139 -1.82 27.71 -0.73
CA GLY A 139 -2.59 27.76 -1.97
C GLY A 139 -2.28 26.58 -2.88
N PHE A 140 -0.99 26.23 -3.01
CA PHE A 140 -0.54 25.06 -3.73
C PHE A 140 -1.11 23.76 -3.15
N LEU A 141 -1.08 23.57 -1.82
CA LEU A 141 -1.67 22.39 -1.15
C LEU A 141 -3.18 22.26 -1.36
N ILE A 142 -3.92 23.37 -1.35
CA ILE A 142 -5.35 23.36 -1.64
C ILE A 142 -5.59 22.90 -3.08
N ILE A 143 -4.83 23.45 -4.03
CA ILE A 143 -4.95 23.09 -5.45
C ILE A 143 -4.62 21.61 -5.65
N THR A 144 -3.55 21.10 -5.05
CA THR A 144 -3.14 19.70 -5.21
C THR A 144 -4.09 18.75 -4.49
N GLY A 145 -4.58 19.10 -3.31
CA GLY A 145 -5.64 18.37 -2.62
C GLY A 145 -6.92 18.26 -3.45
N ILE A 146 -7.41 19.38 -3.99
CA ILE A 146 -8.60 19.40 -4.86
C ILE A 146 -8.35 18.58 -6.12
N LYS A 147 -7.22 18.77 -6.79
CA LYS A 147 -6.85 18.01 -7.98
C LYS A 147 -6.81 16.51 -7.68
N MET A 148 -6.25 16.11 -6.53
CA MET A 148 -6.16 14.71 -6.12
C MET A 148 -7.53 14.08 -5.83
N PHE A 149 -8.48 14.86 -5.29
CA PHE A 149 -9.85 14.42 -5.06
C PHE A 149 -10.61 14.13 -6.35
N PHE A 150 -10.44 15.00 -7.36
CA PHE A 150 -11.13 14.87 -8.66
C PHE A 150 -10.36 14.03 -9.69
N ALA A 151 -9.05 13.82 -9.50
CA ALA A 151 -8.26 12.94 -10.33
C ALA A 151 -8.71 11.49 -10.11
N GLY A 152 -9.35 10.91 -11.15
CA GLY A 152 -9.71 9.49 -11.19
C GLY A 152 -8.49 8.57 -11.04
N GLU A 153 -8.70 7.26 -11.19
CA GLU A 153 -7.59 6.30 -11.34
C GLU A 153 -6.85 6.56 -12.67
N GLU A 154 -6.08 7.66 -12.73
CA GLU A 154 -5.18 7.95 -13.85
C GLU A 154 -4.16 6.83 -13.95
N LYS A 155 -4.09 6.21 -15.12
CA LYS A 155 -3.00 5.28 -15.44
C LYS A 155 -1.73 6.11 -15.52
N ILE A 156 -0.85 5.99 -14.54
CA ILE A 156 0.51 6.53 -14.66
C ILE A 156 1.14 5.80 -15.85
N GLU A 157 1.57 6.54 -16.86
CA GLU A 157 2.30 6.02 -18.01
C GLU A 157 3.79 6.37 -17.83
N PRO A 158 4.62 5.45 -17.27
CA PRO A 158 6.01 5.76 -16.93
C PRO A 158 6.87 6.11 -18.15
N GLU A 159 6.47 5.68 -19.36
CA GLU A 159 7.16 6.01 -20.61
C GLU A 159 7.08 7.48 -21.01
N LYS A 160 6.04 8.20 -20.56
CA LYS A 160 5.90 9.64 -20.78
C LYS A 160 6.67 10.47 -19.74
N ASN A 161 7.27 9.83 -18.73
CA ASN A 161 7.98 10.54 -17.69
C ASN A 161 9.17 11.32 -18.31
N PRO A 162 9.27 12.64 -18.09
CA PRO A 162 10.32 13.47 -18.67
C PRO A 162 11.72 12.97 -18.33
N ALA A 163 11.93 12.39 -17.14
CA ALA A 163 13.21 11.82 -16.75
C ALA A 163 13.62 10.63 -17.63
N VAL A 164 12.67 9.76 -17.99
CA VAL A 164 12.91 8.62 -18.89
C VAL A 164 13.21 9.09 -20.30
N ARG A 165 12.49 10.12 -20.77
CA ARG A 165 12.74 10.72 -22.09
C ARG A 165 14.12 11.38 -22.17
N LEU A 166 14.53 12.06 -21.11
CA LEU A 166 15.86 12.66 -21.01
C LEU A 166 16.95 11.58 -20.96
N LEU A 167 16.75 10.53 -20.18
CA LEU A 167 17.67 9.38 -20.12
C LEU A 167 17.84 8.74 -21.50
N ARG A 168 16.75 8.46 -22.22
CA ARG A 168 16.77 7.91 -23.60
C ARG A 168 17.55 8.79 -24.57
N ARG A 169 17.59 10.11 -24.33
CA ARG A 169 18.36 11.05 -25.15
C ARG A 169 19.86 10.99 -24.84
N TRP A 170 20.25 10.68 -23.60
CA TRP A 170 21.63 10.73 -23.14
C TRP A 170 22.34 9.37 -23.20
N MET A 171 21.62 8.27 -23.03
CA MET A 171 22.20 6.94 -23.11
C MET A 171 21.21 5.88 -23.61
N PRO A 172 21.70 4.82 -24.27
CA PRO A 172 20.85 3.75 -24.76
C PRO A 172 20.37 2.84 -23.61
N ILE A 173 19.19 2.25 -23.79
CA ILE A 173 18.51 1.40 -22.79
C ILE A 173 18.41 -0.03 -23.30
N THR A 174 18.74 -1.02 -22.47
CA THR A 174 18.62 -2.44 -22.84
C THR A 174 17.15 -2.90 -22.80
N ASN A 175 16.81 -3.91 -23.61
CA ASN A 175 15.44 -4.44 -23.68
C ASN A 175 15.13 -5.48 -22.58
N LYS A 176 16.15 -6.00 -21.89
CA LYS A 176 16.03 -7.04 -20.86
C LYS A 176 16.76 -6.64 -19.59
N PHE A 177 16.27 -7.16 -18.47
CA PHE A 177 16.97 -7.08 -17.19
C PHE A 177 18.28 -7.88 -17.24
N ASP A 178 19.37 -7.28 -16.76
CA ASP A 178 20.68 -7.92 -16.62
C ASP A 178 20.98 -8.18 -15.15
N GLY A 179 20.30 -9.18 -14.60
CA GLY A 179 20.36 -9.49 -13.18
C GLY A 179 19.94 -8.29 -12.31
N GLN A 180 20.76 -8.01 -11.30
CA GLN A 180 20.58 -6.86 -10.41
C GLN A 180 21.24 -5.59 -10.93
N ARG A 181 21.98 -5.58 -12.04
CA ARG A 181 22.81 -4.44 -12.45
C ARG A 181 21.95 -3.27 -12.94
N PHE A 182 22.33 -2.04 -12.60
CA PHE A 182 21.68 -0.85 -13.14
C PHE A 182 22.25 -0.44 -14.50
N PHE A 183 23.54 -0.69 -14.70
CA PHE A 183 24.24 -0.37 -15.93
C PHE A 183 25.02 -1.58 -16.42
N VAL A 184 25.10 -1.72 -17.74
CA VAL A 184 25.89 -2.75 -18.41
C VAL A 184 26.72 -2.12 -19.52
N ARG A 185 27.87 -2.72 -19.83
CA ARG A 185 28.67 -2.31 -20.98
C ARG A 185 28.43 -3.28 -22.12
N ILE A 186 27.96 -2.77 -23.26
CA ILE A 186 27.75 -3.51 -24.50
C ILE A 186 28.48 -2.74 -25.59
N ASP A 187 29.39 -3.42 -26.30
CA ASP A 187 30.24 -2.84 -27.36
C ASP A 187 31.00 -1.57 -26.93
N GLY A 188 31.59 -1.60 -25.74
CA GLY A 188 32.36 -0.49 -25.18
C GLY A 188 31.54 0.72 -24.73
N ARG A 189 30.22 0.74 -24.98
CA ARG A 189 29.30 1.81 -24.55
C ARG A 189 28.58 1.42 -23.26
N LEU A 190 28.25 2.39 -22.42
CA LEU A 190 27.46 2.19 -21.20
C LEU A 190 25.96 2.25 -21.55
N TRP A 191 25.22 1.22 -21.15
CA TRP A 191 23.78 1.10 -21.35
C TRP A 191 23.07 1.10 -20.00
N ALA A 192 21.95 1.82 -19.93
CA ALA A 192 21.04 1.73 -18.80
C ALA A 192 20.18 0.47 -18.93
N THR A 193 20.01 -0.27 -17.83
CA THR A 193 19.05 -1.38 -17.79
C THR A 193 17.64 -0.86 -17.46
N PRO A 194 16.57 -1.63 -17.75
CA PRO A 194 15.23 -1.30 -17.30
C PRO A 194 15.13 -1.09 -15.78
N LEU A 195 15.98 -1.77 -14.99
CA LEU A 195 16.00 -1.60 -13.53
C LEU A 195 16.44 -0.20 -13.10
N PHE A 196 17.34 0.43 -13.86
CA PHE A 196 17.76 1.81 -13.62
C PHE A 196 16.66 2.80 -14.02
N VAL A 197 15.96 2.52 -15.12
CA VAL A 197 14.80 3.33 -15.55
C VAL A 197 13.72 3.35 -14.47
N VAL A 198 13.43 2.18 -13.89
CA VAL A 198 12.48 2.04 -12.77
C VAL A 198 12.94 2.87 -11.56
N LEU A 199 14.21 2.76 -11.17
CA LEU A 199 14.77 3.56 -10.08
C LEU A 199 14.61 5.06 -10.37
N LEU A 200 14.96 5.50 -11.59
CA LEU A 200 14.86 6.90 -11.99
C LEU A 200 13.42 7.42 -11.93
N VAL A 201 12.44 6.64 -12.38
CA VAL A 201 11.02 7.01 -12.30
C VAL A 201 10.58 7.14 -10.85
N ILE A 202 10.98 6.20 -9.99
CA ILE A 202 10.68 6.22 -8.56
C ILE A 202 11.25 7.48 -7.89
N GLU A 203 12.54 7.76 -8.09
CA GLU A 203 13.22 8.95 -7.56
C GLU A 203 12.55 10.24 -8.04
N THR A 204 12.28 10.34 -9.35
CA THR A 204 11.61 11.51 -9.92
C THR A 204 10.21 11.70 -9.34
N THR A 205 9.50 10.61 -9.07
CA THR A 205 8.16 10.69 -8.49
C THR A 205 8.21 11.06 -7.01
N ASP A 206 9.18 10.56 -6.23
CA ASP A 206 9.36 11.02 -4.84
C ASP A 206 9.69 12.52 -4.78
N VAL A 207 10.49 13.03 -5.73
CA VAL A 207 10.73 14.48 -5.86
C VAL A 207 9.42 15.24 -6.11
N ILE A 208 8.56 14.76 -7.01
CA ILE A 208 7.26 15.37 -7.25
C ILE A 208 6.41 15.35 -5.97
N PHE A 209 6.40 14.24 -5.24
CA PHE A 209 5.67 14.13 -3.97
C PHE A 209 6.24 15.01 -2.86
N ALA A 210 7.56 15.21 -2.83
CA ALA A 210 8.20 16.11 -1.88
C ALA A 210 7.74 17.56 -2.07
N VAL A 211 7.36 17.96 -3.30
CA VAL A 211 6.79 19.29 -3.55
C VAL A 211 5.45 19.48 -2.82
N ASP A 212 4.65 18.42 -2.65
CA ASP A 212 3.41 18.47 -1.88
C ASP A 212 3.65 18.27 -0.38
N SER A 213 4.50 17.33 0.01
CA SER A 213 4.65 16.94 1.42
C SER A 213 5.45 17.95 2.24
N ILE A 214 6.44 18.61 1.64
CA ILE A 214 7.33 19.54 2.34
C ILE A 214 6.63 20.83 2.78
N PRO A 215 5.83 21.50 1.93
CA PRO A 215 4.95 22.57 2.37
C PRO A 215 4.03 22.16 3.53
N ALA A 216 3.49 20.94 3.49
CA ALA A 216 2.55 20.46 4.49
C ALA A 216 3.21 20.28 5.87
N ILE A 217 4.45 19.77 5.93
CA ILE A 217 5.19 19.66 7.20
C ILE A 217 5.60 21.04 7.73
N PHE A 218 5.97 22.00 6.87
CA PHE A 218 6.28 23.37 7.29
C PHE A 218 5.06 24.12 7.86
N ALA A 219 3.83 23.68 7.55
CA ALA A 219 2.60 24.17 8.17
C ALA A 219 2.43 23.73 9.63
N ILE A 220 3.17 22.69 10.06
CA ILE A 220 3.18 22.21 11.44
C ILE A 220 4.30 22.87 12.22
N THR A 221 5.52 22.81 11.67
CA THR A 221 6.71 23.29 12.35
C THR A 221 7.69 23.92 11.37
N LEU A 222 8.32 25.01 11.80
CA LEU A 222 9.40 25.66 11.08
C LEU A 222 10.77 25.16 11.53
N ASP A 223 10.84 24.20 12.45
CA ASP A 223 12.07 23.63 12.97
C ASP A 223 12.63 22.59 11.98
N PRO A 224 13.73 22.90 11.27
CA PRO A 224 14.25 22.02 10.22
C PRO A 224 14.69 20.66 10.77
N PHE A 225 15.08 20.58 12.04
CA PHE A 225 15.46 19.31 12.66
C PHE A 225 14.25 18.39 12.86
N ILE A 226 13.14 18.94 13.35
CA ILE A 226 11.89 18.17 13.51
C ILE A 226 11.32 17.78 12.14
N VAL A 227 11.33 18.69 11.17
CA VAL A 227 10.94 18.41 9.78
C VAL A 227 11.77 17.26 9.22
N TYR A 228 13.10 17.32 9.34
CA TYR A 228 14.01 16.30 8.82
C TYR A 228 13.88 14.94 9.49
N THR A 229 13.87 14.91 10.83
CA THR A 229 13.83 13.66 11.59
C THR A 229 12.51 12.93 11.42
N SER A 230 11.37 13.63 11.49
CA SER A 230 10.04 13.05 11.29
C SER A 230 9.89 12.43 9.90
N ASN A 231 10.44 13.09 8.88
CA ASN A 231 10.42 12.62 7.51
C ASN A 231 11.26 11.35 7.31
N ILE A 232 12.48 11.33 7.85
CA ILE A 232 13.34 10.15 7.79
C ILE A 232 12.69 8.96 8.48
N PHE A 233 12.14 9.14 9.69
CA PHE A 233 11.43 8.05 10.37
C PHE A 233 10.22 7.54 9.57
N ALA A 234 9.52 8.41 8.84
CA ALA A 234 8.42 8.00 7.98
C ALA A 234 8.89 7.07 6.84
N ILE A 235 10.04 7.39 6.23
CA ILE A 235 10.58 6.71 5.04
C ILE A 235 11.38 5.45 5.38
N LEU A 236 12.09 5.38 6.50
CA LEU A 236 12.93 4.23 6.85
C LEU A 236 12.14 2.90 6.89
N GLY A 237 10.86 2.96 7.28
CA GLY A 237 9.96 1.80 7.28
C GLY A 237 9.23 1.51 5.95
N LEU A 238 9.53 2.25 4.87
CA LEU A 238 8.79 2.17 3.60
C LEU A 238 8.90 0.79 2.95
N ARG A 239 10.06 0.13 3.01
CA ARG A 239 10.24 -1.20 2.43
C ARG A 239 9.30 -2.24 3.07
N ALA A 240 9.23 -2.26 4.40
CA ALA A 240 8.33 -3.16 5.12
C ALA A 240 6.87 -2.85 4.77
N LEU A 241 6.54 -1.57 4.71
CA LEU A 241 5.21 -1.10 4.35
C LEU A 241 4.83 -1.46 2.90
N TYR A 242 5.78 -1.39 1.95
CA TYR A 242 5.57 -1.79 0.57
C TYR A 242 5.15 -3.27 0.47
N PHE A 243 5.87 -4.18 1.12
CA PHE A 243 5.54 -5.60 1.09
C PHE A 243 4.26 -5.92 1.85
N LEU A 244 3.95 -5.16 2.91
CA LEU A 244 2.68 -5.25 3.62
C LEU A 244 1.52 -4.82 2.71
N LEU A 245 1.65 -3.67 2.03
CA LEU A 245 0.59 -3.04 1.26
C LEU A 245 0.37 -3.72 -0.11
N ALA A 246 1.42 -4.23 -0.74
CA ALA A 246 1.31 -4.94 -2.02
C ALA A 246 0.35 -6.15 -1.94
N GLY A 247 0.21 -6.78 -0.78
CA GLY A 247 -0.73 -7.88 -0.55
C GLY A 247 -2.19 -7.47 -0.30
N ILE A 248 -2.45 -6.18 -0.02
CA ILE A 248 -3.76 -5.64 0.39
C ILE A 248 -4.13 -4.37 -0.36
N LEU A 249 -3.47 -4.11 -1.48
CA LEU A 249 -3.53 -2.88 -2.28
C LEU A 249 -4.97 -2.49 -2.64
N GLU A 250 -5.82 -3.46 -2.96
CA GLU A 250 -7.20 -3.23 -3.39
C GLU A 250 -8.13 -2.78 -2.25
N MET A 251 -7.68 -2.85 -0.99
CA MET A 251 -8.47 -2.45 0.17
C MET A 251 -8.43 -0.94 0.43
N PHE A 252 -7.36 -0.23 0.08
CA PHE A 252 -7.11 1.16 0.50
C PHE A 252 -7.66 2.25 -0.45
N ARG A 253 -8.85 2.06 -1.01
CA ARG A 253 -9.42 3.00 -1.99
C ARG A 253 -9.57 4.42 -1.45
N TYR A 254 -10.06 4.57 -0.22
CA TYR A 254 -10.40 5.89 0.32
C TYR A 254 -9.20 6.63 0.90
N LEU A 255 -8.00 6.02 0.90
CA LEU A 255 -6.82 6.66 1.43
C LEU A 255 -6.41 7.89 0.61
N LYS A 256 -6.47 7.80 -0.73
CA LYS A 256 -6.23 8.95 -1.62
C LYS A 256 -7.20 10.10 -1.34
N VAL A 257 -8.47 9.78 -1.06
CA VAL A 257 -9.49 10.77 -0.67
C VAL A 257 -9.15 11.40 0.68
N GLY A 258 -8.76 10.59 1.67
CA GLY A 258 -8.31 11.08 2.98
C GLY A 258 -7.13 12.04 2.88
N LEU A 259 -6.11 11.69 2.10
CA LEU A 259 -4.95 12.55 1.87
C LEU A 259 -5.35 13.87 1.20
N ALA A 260 -6.34 13.87 0.30
CA ALA A 260 -6.81 15.09 -0.36
C ALA A 260 -7.42 16.06 0.65
N PHE A 261 -8.23 15.55 1.58
CA PHE A 261 -8.77 16.34 2.68
C PHE A 261 -7.69 16.84 3.63
N VAL A 262 -6.68 16.01 3.95
CA VAL A 262 -5.52 16.43 4.76
C VAL A 262 -4.77 17.59 4.09
N LEU A 263 -4.44 17.48 2.81
CA LEU A 263 -3.75 18.54 2.07
C LEU A 263 -4.56 19.84 2.02
N CYS A 264 -5.87 19.75 1.73
CA CYS A 264 -6.74 20.93 1.75
C CYS A 264 -6.81 21.57 3.14
N PHE A 265 -6.96 20.77 4.19
CA PHE A 265 -7.01 21.26 5.57
C PHE A 265 -5.71 21.97 5.96
N VAL A 266 -4.57 21.35 5.67
CA VAL A 266 -3.25 21.92 5.95
C VAL A 266 -3.02 23.19 5.14
N GLY A 267 -3.41 23.20 3.86
CA GLY A 267 -3.31 24.40 3.02
C GLY A 267 -4.18 25.55 3.52
N VAL A 268 -5.41 25.29 3.95
CA VAL A 268 -6.28 26.29 4.59
C VAL A 268 -5.66 26.80 5.88
N LYS A 269 -5.11 25.92 6.72
CA LYS A 269 -4.38 26.32 7.94
C LYS A 269 -3.23 27.28 7.62
N MET A 270 -2.46 27.03 6.55
CA MET A 270 -1.40 27.92 6.12
C MET A 270 -1.92 29.28 5.64
N MET A 271 -3.08 29.32 4.97
CA MET A 271 -3.70 30.60 4.51
C MET A 271 -4.21 31.43 5.67
N LEU A 272 -4.51 30.79 6.79
CA LEU A 272 -5.04 31.46 7.98
C LEU A 272 -3.95 31.81 9.00
N VAL A 273 -2.66 31.58 8.70
CA VAL A 273 -1.57 31.67 9.68
C VAL A 273 -1.49 33.03 10.40
N ASP A 274 -1.76 34.13 9.70
CA ASP A 274 -1.72 35.49 10.28
C ASP A 274 -3.06 35.92 10.91
N PHE A 275 -4.17 35.24 10.60
CA PHE A 275 -5.50 35.56 11.12
C PHE A 275 -5.87 34.72 12.35
N TYR A 276 -5.57 33.42 12.31
CA TYR A 276 -5.92 32.47 13.36
C TYR A 276 -4.94 31.30 13.41
N LYS A 277 -4.24 31.16 14.54
CA LYS A 277 -3.29 30.06 14.77
C LYS A 277 -4.02 28.83 15.30
N ILE A 278 -4.29 27.87 14.42
CA ILE A 278 -4.89 26.58 14.80
C ILE A 278 -3.90 25.81 15.69
N PRO A 279 -4.27 25.44 16.92
CA PRO A 279 -3.38 24.69 17.82
C PRO A 279 -2.94 23.36 17.19
N ILE A 280 -1.67 22.99 17.42
CA ILE A 280 -1.06 21.78 16.85
C ILE A 280 -1.85 20.52 17.23
N GLY A 281 -2.31 20.42 18.49
CA GLY A 281 -3.13 19.29 18.95
C GLY A 281 -4.46 19.14 18.20
N VAL A 282 -5.12 20.24 17.85
CA VAL A 282 -6.35 20.21 17.04
C VAL A 282 -6.02 19.77 15.61
N SER A 283 -4.97 20.34 15.01
CA SER A 283 -4.48 19.96 13.69
C SER A 283 -4.16 18.46 13.63
N LEU A 284 -3.47 17.94 14.65
CA LEU A 284 -3.12 16.54 14.77
C LEU A 284 -4.36 15.65 14.87
N GLY A 285 -5.32 16.04 15.71
CA GLY A 285 -6.59 15.32 15.86
C GLY A 285 -7.40 15.27 14.56
N VAL A 286 -7.46 16.37 13.81
CA VAL A 286 -8.15 16.43 12.51
C VAL A 286 -7.46 15.52 11.48
N VAL A 287 -6.13 15.64 11.32
CA VAL A 287 -5.37 14.80 10.38
C VAL A 287 -5.52 13.32 10.74
N ALA A 288 -5.29 12.95 12.01
CA ALA A 288 -5.45 11.58 12.48
C ALA A 288 -6.87 11.07 12.28
N GLY A 289 -7.88 11.90 12.54
CA GLY A 289 -9.29 11.57 12.34
C GLY A 289 -9.63 11.31 10.87
N ILE A 290 -9.21 12.18 9.95
CA ILE A 290 -9.41 12.00 8.50
C ILE A 290 -8.77 10.70 8.03
N LEU A 291 -7.54 10.43 8.44
CA LEU A 291 -6.82 9.21 8.08
C LEU A 291 -7.49 7.97 8.65
N ALA A 292 -7.88 7.99 9.93
CA ALA A 292 -8.58 6.89 10.57
C ALA A 292 -9.92 6.59 9.88
N ILE A 293 -10.73 7.61 9.60
CA ILE A 293 -12.00 7.47 8.86
C ILE A 293 -11.74 6.88 7.47
N SER A 294 -10.71 7.34 6.78
CA SER A 294 -10.37 6.86 5.43
C SER A 294 -9.93 5.40 5.42
N ILE A 295 -9.16 4.98 6.43
CA ILE A 295 -8.75 3.58 6.62
C ILE A 295 -9.97 2.72 7.01
N LEU A 296 -10.80 3.16 7.95
CA LEU A 296 -12.00 2.42 8.36
C LEU A 296 -13.00 2.26 7.22
N ALA A 297 -13.27 3.33 6.46
CA ALA A 297 -14.12 3.28 5.28
C ALA A 297 -13.59 2.32 4.20
N SER A 298 -12.26 2.26 4.05
CA SER A 298 -11.55 1.33 3.16
C SER A 298 -11.73 -0.13 3.59
N LEU A 299 -11.73 -0.40 4.90
CA LEU A 299 -11.93 -1.75 5.45
C LEU A 299 -13.39 -2.24 5.37
N VAL A 300 -14.37 -1.33 5.43
CA VAL A 300 -15.80 -1.68 5.41
C VAL A 300 -16.30 -1.99 3.98
N LYS A 301 -15.72 -1.35 2.95
CA LYS A 301 -16.09 -1.59 1.54
C LYS A 301 -14.89 -2.05 0.68
N PRO A 302 -14.29 -3.22 0.95
CA PRO A 302 -13.23 -3.75 0.11
C PRO A 302 -13.76 -4.05 -1.31
N LYS A 303 -12.97 -3.77 -2.35
CA LYS A 303 -13.28 -4.24 -3.71
C LYS A 303 -13.16 -5.77 -3.67
N LEU A 304 -14.23 -6.49 -4.02
CA LEU A 304 -14.12 -7.92 -4.33
C LEU A 304 -13.12 -8.04 -5.48
N ALA A 305 -12.03 -8.77 -5.26
CA ALA A 305 -10.97 -8.97 -6.23
C ALA A 305 -11.58 -9.43 -7.56
N GLY A 306 -11.59 -8.55 -8.55
CA GLY A 306 -11.99 -8.88 -9.90
C GLY A 306 -10.91 -9.79 -10.45
N VAL A 307 -11.12 -11.11 -10.40
CA VAL A 307 -10.31 -12.07 -11.14
C VAL A 307 -10.40 -11.66 -12.61
N ARG A 308 -9.41 -10.90 -13.07
CA ARG A 308 -9.18 -10.68 -14.49
C ARG A 308 -8.73 -12.02 -15.05
N THR A 309 -9.69 -12.84 -15.47
CA THR A 309 -9.46 -13.89 -16.45
C THR A 309 -9.11 -13.19 -17.75
N SER A 310 -7.82 -12.88 -17.93
CA SER A 310 -7.27 -12.58 -19.25
C SER A 310 -7.63 -13.75 -20.16
N GLY A 311 -8.39 -13.44 -21.21
CA GLY A 311 -9.05 -14.39 -22.08
C GLY A 311 -8.13 -15.48 -22.60
N PHE A 312 -8.50 -16.72 -22.30
CA PHE A 312 -8.07 -17.88 -23.08
C PHE A 312 -8.97 -17.92 -24.32
N THR A 313 -8.55 -17.28 -25.40
CA THR A 313 -9.13 -17.50 -26.72
C THR A 313 -8.94 -18.98 -27.06
N SER A 314 -10.06 -19.69 -27.29
CA SER A 314 -10.07 -21.09 -27.71
C SER A 314 -9.40 -21.23 -29.07
N GLY A 315 -8.12 -21.59 -29.07
CA GLY A 315 -7.44 -22.17 -30.22
C GLY A 315 -7.54 -23.70 -30.15
N HIS A 316 -8.19 -24.31 -31.14
CA HIS A 316 -8.16 -25.74 -31.36
C HIS A 316 -6.71 -26.25 -31.49
N VAL A 317 -6.37 -27.31 -30.75
CA VAL A 317 -5.16 -28.11 -30.98
C VAL A 317 -5.57 -29.59 -31.02
N PRO A 318 -5.26 -30.35 -32.09
CA PRO A 318 -5.54 -31.77 -32.14
C PRO A 318 -4.49 -32.56 -31.33
N ILE A 319 -4.94 -33.65 -30.73
CA ILE A 319 -4.16 -34.58 -29.93
C ILE A 319 -3.19 -35.36 -30.83
N LYS A 320 -1.89 -35.36 -30.51
CA LYS A 320 -0.99 -36.48 -30.83
C LYS A 320 0.12 -36.60 -29.78
N GLY A 321 0.29 -37.82 -29.28
CA GLY A 321 1.05 -38.10 -28.06
C GLY A 321 2.56 -38.20 -28.22
N ARG A 322 3.24 -38.19 -27.07
CA ARG A 322 4.42 -39.01 -26.78
C ARG A 322 4.68 -39.00 -25.27
N ARG A 323 5.02 -40.19 -24.75
CA ARG A 323 5.52 -40.41 -23.39
C ARG A 323 6.91 -39.78 -23.24
N SER A 324 7.14 -39.09 -22.14
CA SER A 324 8.44 -39.10 -21.45
C SER A 324 8.25 -38.76 -19.96
N THR A 325 8.53 -39.76 -19.15
CA THR A 325 8.76 -39.73 -17.70
C THR A 325 9.80 -38.69 -17.30
N THR A 326 9.48 -37.84 -16.32
CA THR A 326 10.48 -37.25 -15.41
C THR A 326 9.81 -36.94 -14.06
N GLN A 327 10.30 -37.58 -13.01
CA GLN A 327 9.95 -37.35 -11.61
C GLN A 327 10.42 -35.96 -11.16
N ILE A 328 9.57 -35.18 -10.47
CA ILE A 328 10.01 -34.24 -9.41
C ILE A 328 8.93 -34.15 -8.31
N GLY A 329 9.29 -34.62 -7.12
CA GLY A 329 9.19 -33.86 -5.86
C GLY A 329 7.81 -33.47 -5.32
N SER A 330 7.41 -34.19 -4.27
CA SER A 330 6.43 -33.80 -3.25
C SER A 330 6.55 -32.34 -2.80
N SER A 331 5.44 -31.59 -2.81
CA SER A 331 5.27 -30.42 -1.93
C SER A 331 3.92 -30.46 -1.23
N THR A 332 4.01 -30.11 0.04
CA THR A 332 3.14 -30.50 1.14
C THR A 332 1.90 -29.64 1.19
N ARG A 333 0.76 -30.31 1.34
CA ARG A 333 -0.58 -29.76 1.65
C ARG A 333 -0.48 -28.86 2.90
N SER A 334 -0.61 -27.54 2.78
CA SER A 334 -0.77 -26.68 3.96
C SER A 334 -2.23 -26.67 4.41
N LYS A 335 -2.49 -27.37 5.52
CA LYS A 335 -3.76 -27.32 6.25
C LYS A 335 -3.98 -25.90 6.76
N VAL A 336 -5.06 -25.26 6.34
CA VAL A 336 -5.49 -23.95 6.86
C VAL A 336 -6.14 -24.17 8.22
N GLY A 337 -5.45 -23.80 9.30
CA GLY A 337 -5.92 -23.92 10.68
C GLY A 337 -6.69 -22.69 11.20
N PRO A 338 -7.39 -22.82 12.35
CA PRO A 338 -8.35 -21.87 12.91
C PRO A 338 -7.76 -20.54 13.46
N LEU A 339 -6.47 -20.27 13.22
CA LEU A 339 -5.76 -19.07 13.71
C LEU A 339 -6.21 -17.74 13.07
N LYS A 340 -7.05 -17.77 12.03
CA LYS A 340 -7.56 -16.55 11.37
C LYS A 340 -8.53 -15.76 12.26
N LEU A 341 -9.17 -16.40 13.23
CA LEU A 341 -10.09 -15.73 14.16
C LEU A 341 -9.35 -14.85 15.18
N GLY A 342 -8.19 -15.29 15.68
CA GLY A 342 -7.37 -14.50 16.61
C GLY A 342 -6.76 -13.24 15.96
N MET A 343 -6.41 -13.33 14.68
CA MET A 343 -5.89 -12.21 13.89
C MET A 343 -6.99 -11.18 13.57
N TRP A 344 -8.20 -11.64 13.26
CA TRP A 344 -9.38 -10.79 13.15
C TRP A 344 -9.78 -10.18 14.49
N LEU A 345 -9.74 -10.94 15.58
CA LEU A 345 -10.03 -10.45 16.93
C LEU A 345 -8.98 -9.46 17.42
N ALA A 346 -7.72 -9.54 17.01
CA ALA A 346 -6.69 -8.55 17.34
C ALA A 346 -6.86 -7.23 16.56
N ILE A 347 -7.18 -7.32 15.26
CA ILE A 347 -7.50 -6.16 14.43
C ILE A 347 -8.79 -5.49 14.92
N VAL A 348 -9.81 -6.29 15.21
CA VAL A 348 -11.06 -5.85 15.82
C VAL A 348 -10.84 -5.35 17.23
N ALA A 349 -9.93 -5.90 18.04
CA ALA A 349 -9.63 -5.40 19.38
C ALA A 349 -8.91 -4.05 19.36
N VAL A 350 -7.99 -3.83 18.41
CA VAL A 350 -7.33 -2.52 18.24
C VAL A 350 -8.32 -1.46 17.73
N VAL A 351 -9.25 -1.86 16.86
CA VAL A 351 -10.33 -1.00 16.33
C VAL A 351 -11.47 -0.79 17.35
N MET A 352 -11.81 -1.78 18.17
CA MET A 352 -12.85 -1.72 19.20
C MET A 352 -12.35 -1.09 20.50
N ALA A 353 -11.05 -1.16 20.81
CA ALA A 353 -10.44 -0.43 21.93
C ALA A 353 -10.46 1.08 21.70
N THR A 354 -10.57 1.53 20.44
CA THR A 354 -10.73 2.94 20.07
C THR A 354 -12.18 3.33 19.79
N ALA A 355 -13.07 2.37 19.47
CA ALA A 355 -14.47 2.61 19.10
C ALA A 355 -15.50 2.11 20.13
N LYS A 356 -15.16 2.10 21.44
CA LYS A 356 -16.05 1.59 22.48
C LYS A 356 -17.14 2.58 22.92
N TRP A 357 -17.94 3.06 21.96
CA TRP A 357 -19.32 3.53 22.22
C TRP A 357 -20.01 3.78 20.88
N THR A 358 -21.19 3.20 20.68
CA THR A 358 -22.13 3.41 19.57
C THR A 358 -22.15 2.36 18.44
N SER A 359 -22.69 1.21 18.86
CA SER A 359 -23.85 0.57 18.21
C SER A 359 -23.62 -0.37 17.03
N ILE A 360 -23.61 -1.65 17.42
CA ILE A 360 -23.97 -2.85 16.69
C ILE A 360 -25.51 -2.87 16.46
N SER A 361 -25.98 -3.07 15.22
CA SER A 361 -27.13 -3.94 14.90
C SER A 361 -27.50 -3.92 13.42
N GLY A 362 -27.49 -5.10 12.78
CA GLY A 362 -28.02 -5.31 11.42
C GLY A 362 -27.60 -6.68 10.88
N GLY A 363 -28.54 -7.63 10.78
CA GLY A 363 -28.32 -9.02 10.39
C GLY A 363 -27.85 -9.23 8.93
N PRO A 364 -27.62 -10.50 8.52
CA PRO A 364 -26.96 -10.84 7.25
C PRO A 364 -27.76 -10.35 6.02
N THR A 365 -27.09 -9.59 5.17
CA THR A 365 -27.63 -8.94 3.96
C THR A 365 -27.60 -9.86 2.74
N SER A 366 -28.41 -9.52 1.72
CA SER A 366 -28.64 -10.24 0.45
C SER A 366 -27.40 -10.83 -0.25
N ASP A 367 -26.23 -10.24 -0.05
CA ASP A 367 -24.96 -10.65 -0.65
C ASP A 367 -24.44 -11.97 -0.06
N ASP A 368 -24.71 -12.24 1.22
CA ASP A 368 -24.32 -13.47 1.90
C ASP A 368 -25.04 -14.69 1.32
N ALA A 369 -26.30 -14.51 0.88
CA ALA A 369 -27.09 -15.58 0.25
C ALA A 369 -26.58 -15.92 -1.16
N ILE A 370 -26.18 -14.92 -1.94
CA ILE A 370 -25.60 -15.12 -3.29
C ILE A 370 -24.26 -15.84 -3.20
N VAL A 371 -23.42 -15.45 -2.22
CA VAL A 371 -22.12 -16.08 -1.97
C VAL A 371 -22.32 -17.54 -1.55
N ALA A 372 -23.25 -17.83 -0.64
CA ALA A 372 -23.53 -19.19 -0.20
C ALA A 372 -23.95 -20.12 -1.36
N ILE A 373 -24.79 -19.65 -2.27
CA ILE A 373 -25.25 -20.43 -3.43
C ILE A 373 -24.14 -20.67 -4.45
N ARG A 374 -23.29 -19.67 -4.74
CA ARG A 374 -22.14 -19.86 -5.65
C ARG A 374 -21.10 -20.80 -5.09
N VAL A 375 -20.86 -20.76 -3.78
CA VAL A 375 -19.97 -21.72 -3.10
C VAL A 375 -20.54 -23.13 -3.22
N ALA A 376 -21.84 -23.31 -3.00
CA ALA A 376 -22.51 -24.60 -3.17
C ALA A 376 -22.43 -25.14 -4.60
N GLN A 377 -22.62 -24.29 -5.63
CA GLN A 377 -22.47 -24.69 -7.04
C GLN A 377 -21.03 -25.13 -7.38
N ARG A 378 -20.03 -24.40 -6.87
CA ARG A 378 -18.62 -24.76 -7.07
C ARG A 378 -18.30 -26.11 -6.44
N ASP A 379 -18.75 -26.33 -5.21
CA ASP A 379 -18.45 -27.56 -4.49
C ASP A 379 -19.18 -28.76 -5.12
N LEU A 380 -20.39 -28.57 -5.67
CA LEU A 380 -21.11 -29.57 -6.46
C LEU A 380 -20.39 -29.91 -7.78
N PHE A 381 -19.85 -28.90 -8.47
CA PHE A 381 -19.07 -29.09 -9.70
C PHE A 381 -17.78 -29.89 -9.43
N GLU A 382 -17.09 -29.59 -8.34
CA GLU A 382 -15.89 -30.35 -7.92
C GLU A 382 -16.23 -31.78 -7.49
N ALA A 383 -17.36 -32.00 -6.80
CA ALA A 383 -17.86 -33.35 -6.49
C ALA A 383 -18.12 -34.19 -7.76
N LYS A 384 -18.79 -33.60 -8.76
CA LYS A 384 -19.09 -34.25 -10.06
C LYS A 384 -17.83 -34.57 -10.86
N LYS A 385 -16.80 -33.71 -10.78
CA LYS A 385 -15.49 -33.95 -11.41
C LYS A 385 -14.74 -35.12 -10.76
N THR A 386 -14.92 -35.30 -9.46
CA THR A 386 -14.24 -36.33 -8.65
C THR A 386 -14.93 -37.71 -8.79
N GLN A 387 -16.26 -37.75 -8.88
CA GLN A 387 -17.08 -38.96 -9.07
C GLN A 387 -17.42 -39.25 -10.54
N ARG A 388 -16.46 -39.11 -11.46
CA ARG A 388 -16.66 -39.22 -12.93
C ARG A 388 -17.23 -40.57 -13.45
N GLY A 389 -17.53 -41.53 -12.58
CA GLY A 389 -18.11 -42.85 -12.90
C GLY A 389 -19.50 -43.15 -12.31
N LEU A 390 -20.05 -42.32 -11.42
CA LEU A 390 -21.38 -42.53 -10.82
C LEU A 390 -22.34 -41.47 -11.35
N LYS A 391 -23.17 -41.85 -12.34
CA LYS A 391 -24.33 -41.03 -12.74
C LYS A 391 -25.41 -41.16 -11.67
N THR A 392 -25.30 -40.42 -10.58
CA THR A 392 -26.38 -40.30 -9.60
C THR A 392 -27.36 -39.22 -10.09
N PRO A 393 -28.62 -39.58 -10.43
CA PRO A 393 -29.61 -38.59 -10.92
C PRO A 393 -29.82 -37.42 -9.95
N THR A 394 -29.68 -37.67 -8.65
CA THR A 394 -29.74 -36.69 -7.55
C THR A 394 -28.74 -35.52 -7.67
N LEU A 395 -27.56 -35.72 -8.26
CA LEU A 395 -26.56 -34.66 -8.43
C LEU A 395 -26.93 -33.68 -9.56
N ASN A 396 -27.58 -34.18 -10.61
CA ASN A 396 -28.08 -33.33 -11.69
C ASN A 396 -29.32 -32.56 -11.24
N ASP A 397 -30.19 -33.17 -10.42
CA ASP A 397 -31.37 -32.51 -9.87
C ASP A 397 -30.99 -31.40 -8.85
N ALA A 398 -29.94 -31.63 -8.06
CA ALA A 398 -29.36 -30.61 -7.18
C ALA A 398 -28.79 -29.41 -7.96
N GLU A 399 -28.12 -29.66 -9.08
CA GLU A 399 -27.58 -28.62 -9.97
C GLU A 399 -28.70 -27.80 -10.63
N ALA A 400 -29.72 -28.47 -11.14
CA ALA A 400 -30.90 -27.81 -11.72
C ALA A 400 -31.61 -26.92 -10.68
N THR A 401 -31.76 -27.42 -9.44
CA THR A 401 -32.40 -26.68 -8.35
C THR A 401 -31.59 -25.45 -7.91
N LEU A 402 -30.25 -25.54 -7.88
CA LEU A 402 -29.38 -24.39 -7.58
C LEU A 402 -29.42 -23.33 -8.69
N ASN A 403 -29.49 -23.76 -9.95
CA ASN A 403 -29.61 -22.83 -11.08
C ASN A 403 -30.95 -22.07 -11.06
N VAL A 404 -32.04 -22.75 -10.71
CA VAL A 404 -33.35 -22.10 -10.51
C VAL A 404 -33.29 -21.11 -9.34
N ALA A 405 -32.69 -21.50 -8.20
CA ALA A 405 -32.52 -20.59 -7.06
C ALA A 405 -31.67 -19.35 -7.41
N LEU A 406 -30.66 -19.51 -8.28
CA LEU A 406 -29.83 -18.41 -8.75
C LEU A 406 -30.62 -17.45 -9.67
N SER A 407 -31.43 -17.99 -10.60
CA SER A 407 -32.29 -17.15 -11.45
C SER A 407 -33.31 -16.33 -10.65
N MET A 408 -33.87 -16.91 -9.58
CA MET A 408 -34.78 -16.20 -8.65
C MET A 408 -34.06 -15.09 -7.86
N LEU A 409 -32.76 -15.24 -7.58
CA LEU A 409 -31.95 -14.18 -6.97
C LEU A 409 -31.67 -13.03 -7.94
N GLU A 410 -31.43 -13.33 -9.21
CA GLU A 410 -31.27 -12.33 -10.27
C GLU A 410 -32.57 -11.53 -10.48
N GLU A 411 -33.73 -12.17 -10.29
CA GLU A 411 -35.07 -11.55 -10.29
C GLU A 411 -35.46 -10.86 -8.96
N LYS A 412 -34.55 -10.77 -7.98
CA LYS A 412 -34.78 -10.17 -6.65
C LYS A 412 -35.86 -10.86 -5.79
N ARG A 413 -36.16 -12.14 -6.05
CA ARG A 413 -37.12 -12.97 -5.27
C ARG A 413 -36.39 -13.78 -4.19
N TYR A 414 -35.78 -13.07 -3.26
CA TYR A 414 -34.82 -13.63 -2.28
C TYR A 414 -35.40 -14.71 -1.34
N GLY A 415 -36.63 -14.54 -0.86
CA GLY A 415 -37.27 -15.51 0.04
C GLY A 415 -37.51 -16.86 -0.61
N GLU A 416 -37.94 -16.85 -1.88
CA GLU A 416 -38.22 -18.05 -2.67
C GLU A 416 -36.93 -18.77 -3.08
N ALA A 417 -35.88 -18.00 -3.40
CA ALA A 417 -34.56 -18.55 -3.70
C ALA A 417 -33.94 -19.31 -2.50
N ILE A 418 -34.09 -18.77 -1.28
CA ILE A 418 -33.58 -19.41 -0.06
C ILE A 418 -34.33 -20.72 0.24
N VAL A 419 -35.65 -20.73 0.10
CA VAL A 419 -36.47 -21.95 0.28
C VAL A 419 -36.12 -23.00 -0.77
N THR A 420 -35.89 -22.58 -2.02
CA THR A 420 -35.51 -23.47 -3.13
C THR A 420 -34.10 -24.03 -2.92
N ALA A 421 -33.13 -23.22 -2.50
CA ALA A 421 -31.77 -23.67 -2.18
C ALA A 421 -31.73 -24.64 -0.99
N ARG A 422 -32.65 -24.52 -0.01
CA ARG A 422 -32.75 -25.45 1.11
C ARG A 422 -33.21 -26.86 0.69
N ARG A 423 -33.83 -27.03 -0.48
CA ARG A 423 -34.13 -28.37 -1.03
C ARG A 423 -32.87 -29.15 -1.46
N VAL A 424 -31.78 -28.44 -1.73
CA VAL A 424 -30.50 -29.04 -2.13
C VAL A 424 -29.81 -29.73 -0.94
N THR A 425 -29.98 -29.21 0.27
CA THR A 425 -29.45 -29.83 1.50
C THR A 425 -30.24 -31.08 1.93
N THR A 426 -31.47 -31.25 1.44
CA THR A 426 -32.23 -32.49 1.62
C THR A 426 -31.77 -33.54 0.61
N LEU A 427 -31.60 -33.16 -0.66
CA LEU A 427 -31.03 -34.03 -1.70
C LEU A 427 -29.59 -34.49 -1.39
N SER A 428 -28.78 -33.65 -0.74
CA SER A 428 -27.41 -34.02 -0.36
C SER A 428 -27.35 -35.07 0.75
N ARG A 429 -28.42 -35.26 1.54
CA ARG A 429 -28.50 -36.30 2.59
C ARG A 429 -28.83 -37.69 2.03
N GLU A 430 -29.31 -37.76 0.79
CA GLU A 430 -29.65 -39.02 0.10
C GLU A 430 -28.47 -39.59 -0.70
N LEU A 431 -27.35 -38.87 -0.78
CA LEU A 431 -26.13 -39.34 -1.41
C LEU A 431 -25.32 -40.22 -0.44
N PRO A 432 -24.89 -41.43 -0.82
CA PRO A 432 -23.97 -42.22 -0.01
C PRO A 432 -22.62 -41.49 0.12
N GLY A 433 -22.08 -41.48 1.34
CA GLY A 433 -21.01 -40.59 1.83
C GLY A 433 -19.70 -40.58 1.06
#